data_AF-A0A8S0TBE1-F1
#
_entry.id   AF-A0A8S0TBE1-F1
#
_cell.length_a   1.000
_cell.length_b   1.000
_cell.length_c   1.000
_cell.angle_alpha   90.00
_cell.angle_beta   90.00
_cell.angle_gamma   90.00
#
_symmetry.space_group_name_H-M   'P 1'
#
loop_
_entity.id
_entity.type
_entity.pdbx_description
1 polymer ?
#
loop_
_entity_poly.entity_id
_entity_poly.type
_entity_poly.pdbx_seq_one_letter_code
_entity_poly.pdbx_strand_id
1 'polypeptide(L)'
;MEIVGQLQKQYVDFTTCLFREGYLDDQYVQLQKLQDESNPEFVVEVVSIFFEDSEKLLNDMACSLQQQVVDFKKVDGYVHQFKGSSSSVGAQRVKNACAAFRNFCEDKNLDG
;
A
#
# COMPACT_ATOMS: atom_id res chain seq x y z
N MET A 1 30.55 -14.60 10.32
CA MET A 1 30.54 -13.13 10.39
C MET A 1 30.39 -12.49 9.01
N GLU A 2 31.11 -12.99 7.99
CA GLU A 2 31.04 -12.48 6.60
C GLU A 2 29.64 -12.56 5.96
N ILE A 3 28.91 -13.67 6.15
CA ILE A 3 27.54 -13.84 5.63
C ILE A 3 26.55 -12.82 6.21
N VAL A 4 26.63 -12.55 7.52
CA VAL A 4 25.74 -11.58 8.19
C VAL A 4 25.99 -10.18 7.64
N GLY A 5 27.25 -9.80 7.42
CA GLY A 5 27.60 -8.51 6.81
C GLY A 5 27.09 -8.38 5.37
N GLN A 6 27.12 -9.46 4.59
CA GLN A 6 26.56 -9.48 3.23
C GLN A 6 25.04 -9.31 3.23
N LEU A 7 24.32 -10.02 4.12
CA LEU A 7 22.87 -9.90 4.25
C LEU A 7 22.44 -8.49 4.70
N GLN A 8 23.17 -7.90 5.65
CA GLN A 8 22.92 -6.51 6.09
C GLN A 8 23.11 -5.52 4.94
N LYS A 9 24.17 -5.68 4.14
CA LYS A 9 24.40 -4.84 2.96
C LYS A 9 23.26 -4.99 1.94
N GLN A 10 22.87 -6.22 1.62
CA GLN A 10 21.76 -6.49 0.69
C GLN A 10 20.45 -5.86 1.17
N TYR A 11 20.16 -5.96 2.47
CA TYR A 11 18.96 -5.34 3.05
C TYR A 11 18.96 -3.82 2.90
N VAL A 12 20.08 -3.15 3.20
CA VAL A 12 20.22 -1.70 3.07
C VAL A 12 20.11 -1.28 1.59
N ASP A 13 20.81 -1.96 0.69
CA ASP A 13 20.79 -1.67 -0.75
C ASP A 13 19.36 -1.82 -1.32
N PHE A 14 18.66 -2.89 -0.95
CA PHE A 14 17.29 -3.15 -1.39
C PHE A 14 16.31 -2.11 -0.85
N THR A 15 16.35 -1.86 0.46
CA THR A 15 15.49 -0.83 1.10
C THR A 15 15.70 0.54 0.47
N THR A 16 16.96 0.92 0.23
CA THR A 16 17.31 2.19 -0.43
C THR A 16 16.71 2.28 -1.83
N CYS A 17 16.71 1.18 -2.60
CA CYS A 17 16.09 1.16 -3.92
C CYS A 17 14.57 1.35 -3.83
N LEU A 18 13.89 0.73 -2.87
CA LEU A 18 12.44 0.89 -2.67
C LEU A 18 12.05 2.35 -2.41
N PHE A 19 12.80 3.06 -1.56
CA PHE A 19 12.58 4.49 -1.30
C PHE A 19 12.91 5.35 -2.52
N ARG A 20 14.06 5.12 -3.17
CA ARG A 20 14.49 5.89 -4.35
C ARG A 20 13.48 5.78 -5.49
N GLU A 21 12.89 4.60 -5.66
CA GLU A 21 11.88 4.34 -6.68
C GLU A 21 10.47 4.79 -6.24
N GLY A 22 10.28 5.19 -4.98
CA GLY A 22 8.99 5.67 -4.46
C GLY A 22 8.00 4.55 -4.19
N TYR A 23 8.45 3.32 -3.96
CA TYR A 23 7.58 2.27 -3.41
C TYR A 23 7.20 2.59 -1.96
N LEU A 24 8.18 3.05 -1.19
CA LEU A 24 8.03 3.41 0.22
C LEU A 24 8.28 4.90 0.42
N ASP A 25 7.52 5.53 1.32
CA ASP A 25 7.75 6.90 1.79
C ASP A 25 8.03 6.97 3.31
N ASP A 26 8.24 8.18 3.83
CA ASP A 26 8.63 8.43 5.22
C ASP A 26 7.69 7.80 6.26
N GLN A 27 6.44 7.48 5.90
CA GLN A 27 5.53 6.80 6.82
C GLN A 27 6.02 5.38 7.15
N TYR A 28 6.64 4.67 6.20
CA TYR A 28 7.23 3.35 6.47
C TYR A 28 8.36 3.46 7.50
N VAL A 29 9.15 4.53 7.44
CA VAL A 29 10.20 4.82 8.44
C VAL A 29 9.58 5.08 9.81
N GLN A 30 8.43 5.75 9.89
CA GLN A 30 7.74 5.92 11.17
C GLN A 30 7.24 4.58 11.73
N LEU A 31 6.73 3.67 10.90
CA LEU A 31 6.37 2.33 11.34
C LEU A 31 7.58 1.55 11.89
N GLN A 32 8.73 1.63 11.21
CA GLN A 32 9.96 0.98 11.68
C GLN A 32 10.42 1.50 13.06
N LYS A 33 10.19 2.78 13.37
CA LYS A 33 10.54 3.35 14.69
C LYS A 33 9.65 2.87 15.84
N LEU A 34 8.48 2.31 15.53
CA LEU A 34 7.57 1.75 16.53
C LEU A 34 7.92 0.29 16.87
N GLN A 35 8.78 -0.35 16.06
CA GLN A 35 9.32 -1.67 16.34
C GLN A 35 10.48 -1.56 17.32
N ASP A 36 10.45 -2.36 18.38
CA ASP A 36 11.50 -2.42 19.40
C ASP A 36 11.75 -3.86 19.89
N GLU A 37 12.60 -4.04 20.90
CA GLU A 37 12.92 -5.35 21.46
C GLU A 37 11.72 -6.05 22.13
N SER A 38 10.72 -5.28 22.57
CA SER A 38 9.49 -5.82 23.18
C SER A 38 8.44 -6.23 22.14
N ASN A 39 8.47 -5.62 20.96
CA ASN A 39 7.64 -5.99 19.82
C ASN A 39 8.45 -6.03 18.50
N PRO A 40 9.28 -7.07 18.29
CA PRO A 40 10.14 -7.17 17.12
C PRO A 40 9.39 -7.45 15.82
N GLU A 41 8.15 -7.94 15.88
CA GLU A 41 7.35 -8.32 14.71
C GLU A 41 6.38 -7.21 14.25
N PHE A 42 6.36 -6.07 14.93
CA PHE A 42 5.39 -4.99 14.70
C PHE A 42 5.20 -4.62 13.22
N VAL A 43 6.30 -4.37 12.49
CA VAL A 43 6.21 -3.98 11.07
C VAL A 43 5.67 -5.12 10.22
N VAL A 44 6.07 -6.37 10.50
CA VAL A 44 5.60 -7.55 9.77
C VAL A 44 4.11 -7.76 10.00
N GLU A 45 3.63 -7.63 11.24
CA GLU A 45 2.21 -7.73 11.58
C GLU A 45 1.38 -6.67 10.86
N VAL A 46 1.79 -5.40 10.92
CA VAL A 46 1.08 -4.29 10.27
C VAL A 46 1.03 -4.48 8.75
N VAL A 47 2.15 -4.88 8.13
CA VAL A 47 2.21 -5.10 6.69
C VAL A 47 1.40 -6.32 6.27
N SER A 48 1.35 -7.37 7.10
CA SER A 48 0.54 -8.57 6.83
C SER A 48 -0.95 -8.24 6.84
N ILE A 49 -1.42 -7.49 7.85
CA ILE A 49 -2.81 -7.01 7.92
C ILE A 49 -3.13 -6.14 6.70
N PHE A 50 -2.22 -5.25 6.31
CA PHE A 50 -2.38 -4.43 5.11
C PHE A 50 -2.59 -5.31 3.87
N PHE A 51 -1.81 -6.38 3.69
CA PHE A 51 -1.98 -7.28 2.54
C PHE A 51 -3.33 -8.01 2.54
N GLU A 52 -3.75 -8.55 3.68
CA GLU A 52 -5.04 -9.25 3.81
C GLU A 52 -6.22 -8.32 3.49
N ASP A 53 -6.22 -7.10 4.06
CA ASP A 53 -7.25 -6.11 3.82
C ASP A 53 -7.24 -5.60 2.37
N SER A 54 -6.05 -5.45 1.78
CA SER A 54 -5.88 -5.00 0.40
C SER A 54 -6.45 -6.00 -0.59
N GLU A 55 -6.20 -7.29 -0.40
CA GLU A 55 -6.72 -8.34 -1.29
C GLU A 55 -8.26 -8.33 -1.31
N LYS A 56 -8.89 -8.29 -0.13
CA LYS A 56 -10.34 -8.22 -0.01
C LYS A 56 -10.89 -6.97 -0.70
N LEU A 57 -10.30 -5.81 -0.44
CA LEU A 57 -10.75 -4.54 -0.99
C LEU A 57 -10.62 -4.51 -2.52
N LEU A 58 -9.49 -4.96 -3.06
CA LEU A 58 -9.26 -5.05 -4.51
C LEU A 58 -10.28 -5.99 -5.18
N ASN A 59 -10.58 -7.13 -4.57
CA ASN A 59 -11.60 -8.05 -5.08
C ASN A 59 -13.00 -7.43 -5.09
N ASP A 60 -13.40 -6.74 -4.01
CA ASP A 60 -14.70 -6.06 -3.92
C ASP A 60 -14.82 -4.91 -4.94
N MET A 61 -13.73 -4.17 -5.15
CA MET A 61 -13.65 -3.11 -6.15
C MET A 61 -13.75 -3.68 -7.57
N ALA A 62 -13.01 -4.74 -7.88
CA ALA A 62 -13.06 -5.42 -9.17
C ALA A 62 -14.46 -5.96 -9.48
N CYS A 63 -15.11 -6.61 -8.51
CA CYS A 63 -16.49 -7.08 -8.65
C CYS A 63 -17.48 -5.93 -8.94
N SER A 64 -17.25 -4.76 -8.34
CA SER A 64 -18.10 -3.58 -8.53
C SER A 64 -17.90 -2.94 -9.92
N LEU A 65 -16.69 -3.00 -10.47
CA LEU A 65 -16.37 -2.51 -11.82
C LEU A 65 -16.87 -3.45 -12.93
N GLN A 66 -17.07 -4.74 -12.64
CA GLN A 66 -17.58 -5.73 -13.60
C GLN A 66 -19.12 -5.72 -13.74
N GLN A 67 -19.83 -4.90 -12.97
CA GLN A 67 -21.29 -4.79 -13.07
C GLN A 67 -21.71 -4.12 -14.38
N GLN A 68 -22.88 -4.50 -14.92
CA GLN A 68 -23.43 -3.89 -16.14
C GLN A 68 -23.64 -2.37 -16.00
N VAL A 69 -24.02 -1.92 -14.79
CA VAL A 69 -24.07 -0.51 -14.43
C VAL A 69 -23.18 -0.32 -13.21
N VAL A 70 -22.08 0.42 -13.40
CA VAL A 70 -21.07 0.64 -12.35
C VAL A 70 -21.55 1.70 -11.37
N ASP A 71 -21.55 1.34 -10.08
CA ASP A 71 -21.75 2.30 -8.99
C ASP A 71 -20.43 2.98 -8.63
N PHE A 72 -20.13 4.08 -9.33
CA PHE A 72 -18.90 4.86 -9.10
C PHE A 72 -18.79 5.44 -7.70
N LYS A 73 -19.91 5.64 -6.98
CA LYS A 73 -19.87 6.11 -5.59
C LYS A 73 -19.36 5.00 -4.67
N LYS A 74 -19.78 3.76 -4.92
CA LYS A 74 -19.27 2.59 -4.22
C LYS A 74 -17.78 2.35 -4.53
N VAL A 75 -17.38 2.48 -5.80
CA VAL A 75 -15.97 2.36 -6.22
C VAL A 75 -15.10 3.44 -5.58
N ASP A 76 -15.53 4.71 -5.55
CA ASP A 76 -14.81 5.79 -4.84
C ASP A 76 -14.63 5.46 -3.35
N GLY A 77 -15.64 4.87 -2.71
CA GLY A 77 -15.54 4.40 -1.33
C GLY A 77 -14.39 3.41 -1.11
N TYR A 78 -14.28 2.40 -1.97
CA TYR A 78 -13.17 1.44 -1.92
C TYR A 78 -11.82 2.10 -2.19
N VAL A 79 -11.73 2.94 -3.23
CA VAL A 79 -10.49 3.66 -3.59
C VAL A 79 -10.04 4.58 -2.45
N HIS A 80 -10.97 5.27 -1.79
CA HIS A 80 -10.69 6.13 -0.65
C HIS A 80 -10.14 5.34 0.54
N GLN A 81 -10.78 4.22 0.88
CA GLN A 81 -10.31 3.32 1.94
C GLN A 81 -8.91 2.78 1.61
N PHE A 82 -8.67 2.36 0.37
CA PHE A 82 -7.39 1.80 -0.04
C PHE A 82 -6.26 2.83 -0.05
N LYS A 83 -6.57 4.08 -0.47
CA LYS A 83 -5.66 5.21 -0.34
C LYS A 83 -5.25 5.43 1.11
N GLY A 84 -6.21 5.43 2.04
CA GLY A 84 -5.97 5.61 3.47
C GLY A 84 -5.09 4.49 4.04
N SER A 85 -5.46 3.24 3.77
CA SER A 85 -4.69 2.06 4.19
C SER A 85 -3.26 2.07 3.64
N SER A 86 -3.09 2.33 2.34
CA SER A 86 -1.77 2.46 1.69
C SER A 86 -0.94 3.60 2.28
N SER A 87 -1.60 4.73 2.60
CA SER A 87 -0.93 5.85 3.27
C SER A 87 -0.43 5.47 4.65
N SER A 88 -1.16 4.64 5.41
CA SER A 88 -0.80 4.25 6.78
C SER A 88 0.48 3.40 6.88
N VAL A 89 0.78 2.64 5.82
CA VAL A 89 1.97 1.79 5.72
C VAL A 89 3.11 2.38 4.88
N GLY A 90 2.92 3.57 4.32
CA GLY A 90 3.89 4.21 3.45
C GLY A 90 4.01 3.63 2.04
N ALA A 91 2.98 2.90 1.57
CA ALA A 91 2.93 2.37 0.20
C ALA A 91 2.60 3.49 -0.81
N GLN A 92 3.60 4.31 -1.13
CA GLN A 92 3.43 5.60 -1.79
C GLN A 92 2.85 5.49 -3.21
N ARG A 93 3.38 4.58 -4.05
CA ARG A 93 2.87 4.37 -5.41
C ARG A 93 1.40 3.96 -5.42
N VAL A 94 0.99 3.07 -4.50
CA VAL A 94 -0.41 2.61 -4.39
C VAL A 94 -1.32 3.76 -3.94
N LYS A 95 -0.91 4.51 -2.92
CA LYS A 95 -1.60 5.73 -2.48
C LYS A 95 -1.82 6.71 -3.64
N ASN A 96 -0.80 6.94 -4.45
CA ASN A 96 -0.86 7.86 -5.58
C ASN A 96 -1.77 7.35 -6.70
N ALA A 97 -1.70 6.05 -7.01
CA ALA A 97 -2.61 5.42 -7.97
C ALA A 97 -4.07 5.56 -7.51
N CYS A 98 -4.37 5.33 -6.22
CA CYS A 98 -5.71 5.55 -5.67
C CYS A 98 -6.13 7.02 -5.79
N ALA A 99 -5.24 7.97 -5.55
CA ALA A 99 -5.54 9.39 -5.70
C ALA A 99 -5.93 9.75 -7.14
N ALA A 100 -5.22 9.22 -8.14
CA ALA A 100 -5.56 9.39 -9.55
C ALA A 100 -6.89 8.70 -9.91
N PHE A 101 -7.12 7.49 -9.40
CA PHE A 101 -8.34 6.71 -9.66
C PHE A 101 -9.60 7.49 -9.26
N ARG A 102 -9.57 8.24 -8.14
CA ARG A 102 -10.73 9.03 -7.69
C ARG A 102 -11.25 10.00 -8.74
N ASN A 103 -10.36 10.57 -9.58
CA ASN A 103 -10.78 11.46 -10.66
C ASN A 103 -11.69 10.71 -11.66
N PHE A 104 -11.36 9.46 -12.00
CA PHE A 104 -12.19 8.63 -12.88
C PHE A 104 -13.53 8.26 -12.24
N CYS A 105 -13.57 8.10 -10.91
CA CYS A 105 -14.84 7.91 -10.20
C CYS A 105 -15.73 9.16 -10.28
N GLU A 106 -15.16 10.36 -10.15
CA GLU A 106 -15.87 11.63 -10.26
C GLU A 106 -16.39 11.86 -11.69
N ASP A 107 -15.55 11.57 -12.69
CA ASP A 107 -15.88 11.69 -14.12
C ASP A 107 -16.76 10.55 -14.64
N LYS A 108 -16.97 9.50 -13.83
CA LYS A 108 -17.65 8.25 -14.21
C LYS A 108 -17.03 7.60 -15.46
N ASN A 109 -15.70 7.68 -15.56
CA ASN A 109 -14.94 7.08 -16.65
C ASN A 109 -14.57 5.64 -16.28
N LEU A 110 -15.11 4.66 -17.00
CA LEU A 110 -14.79 3.24 -16.78
C LEU A 110 -13.41 2.85 -17.34
N ASP A 111 -12.97 3.51 -18.40
CA ASP A 111 -11.75 3.13 -19.12
C ASP A 111 -10.47 3.72 -18.50
N GLY A 112 -10.61 4.72 -17.62
CA GLY A 112 -9.49 5.49 -17.04
C GLY A 112 -8.99 6.56 -17.99
#